data_AF-A0A971A892-F1
#
_entry.id   AF-A0A971A892-F1
#
_cell.length_a   1.000
_cell.length_b   1.000
_cell.length_c   1.000
_cell.angle_alpha   90.00
_cell.angle_beta   90.00
_cell.angle_gamma   90.00
#
_symmetry.space_group_name_H-M   'P 1'
#
loop_
_entity.id
_entity.type
_entity.pdbx_description
1 polymer ?
#
loop_
_entity_poly.entity_id
_entity_poly.type
_entity_poly.pdbx_seq_one_letter_code
_entity_poly.pdbx_strand_id
1 'polypeptide(L)'
;MNYTNKIKTVLLSLLLIGFASCNMDVDNNLIVKEEDSFKNENDVNALMLGAYAQMQELAPQLVLLNEVRADYLELTPAGSADLDLLALRQNNASKENAYVSVKPFYKIIQTCNNIIANVPKVGASDPAFTKEVENHYLAEATGLRSWTYFQLAKLYGSVNYYESYVSSSQDQITGETLTLEQLVPKLIAIETAHLNNFSAGFIRNYSAAWRRVRVSEHSTLAFLGELHMFNAAIKQGNAVEDYEKTLTYLGALMSLDSTTTSRQTFKVGNLYGGDKWSDIYKNMVVNADEAIFAVDYSKTYKQQHPLQDLFNTNPLLLFNSEYANIWEASDKRAAISVDFSSRQVRKFAMQKQALDDDAPIIFYRAADIHLLYAEALNSLGRTDKALDIINKGNAYVEYTPTGEKIYNAQSLGVRGRQNLPEIAIVASEAEIPEIVAELIRKERMRELAFEGKYWQDKIRYALLKGGNSFKNGEEIVSKDKWFLPQ
;
A
#
# COMPACT_ATOMS: atom_id res chain seq x y z
N MET A 1 57.09 -56.19 31.99
CA MET A 1 56.50 -55.88 30.66
C MET A 1 55.46 -54.80 30.85
N ASN A 2 55.77 -53.59 30.40
CA ASN A 2 55.12 -52.34 30.84
C ASN A 2 53.75 -52.13 30.19
N TYR A 3 52.68 -52.44 30.94
CA TYR A 3 51.28 -52.21 30.56
C TYR A 3 50.93 -50.73 30.34
N THR A 4 51.71 -49.81 30.89
CA THR A 4 51.53 -48.35 30.78
C THR A 4 51.77 -47.79 29.37
N ASN A 5 52.63 -48.42 28.56
CA ASN A 5 52.85 -47.97 27.17
C ASN A 5 51.76 -48.47 26.22
N LYS A 6 51.17 -49.64 26.48
CA LYS A 6 50.04 -50.16 25.68
C LYS A 6 48.76 -49.35 25.90
N ILE A 7 48.51 -48.83 27.11
CA ILE A 7 47.36 -47.97 27.40
C ILE A 7 47.47 -46.62 26.67
N LYS A 8 48.67 -46.04 26.57
CA LYS A 8 48.88 -44.79 25.81
C LYS A 8 48.70 -44.98 24.30
N THR A 9 49.14 -46.11 23.73
CA THR A 9 48.93 -46.38 22.30
C THR A 9 47.46 -46.70 21.98
N VAL A 10 46.72 -47.33 22.90
CA VAL A 10 45.27 -47.59 22.75
C VAL A 10 44.44 -46.32 22.96
N LEU A 11 44.79 -45.43 23.91
CA LEU A 11 44.09 -44.14 24.05
C LEU A 11 44.37 -43.17 22.88
N LEU A 12 45.57 -43.20 22.29
CA LEU A 12 45.89 -42.36 21.14
C LEU A 12 45.24 -42.87 19.84
N SER A 13 44.95 -44.17 19.73
CA SER A 13 44.21 -44.76 18.61
C SER A 13 42.69 -44.68 18.78
N LEU A 14 42.17 -44.54 20.01
CA LEU A 14 40.75 -44.19 20.24
C LEU A 14 40.44 -42.70 20.02
N LEU A 15 41.43 -41.81 20.07
CA LEU A 15 41.24 -40.38 19.79
C LEU A 15 41.20 -40.04 18.28
N LEU A 16 41.53 -41.00 17.41
CA LEU A 16 41.61 -40.83 15.95
C LEU A 16 40.37 -41.35 15.19
N ILE A 17 39.36 -41.87 15.90
CA ILE A 17 38.09 -42.38 15.30
C ILE A 17 36.95 -41.35 15.41
N GLY A 18 37.22 -40.15 15.93
CA GLY A 18 36.22 -39.09 16.18
C GLY A 18 35.99 -38.06 15.07
N PHE A 19 36.58 -38.20 13.88
CA PHE A 19 36.37 -37.26 12.76
C PHE A 19 35.88 -37.93 11.47
N ALA A 20 35.03 -38.96 11.60
CA ALA A 20 34.07 -39.21 10.55
C ALA A 20 33.00 -38.11 10.65
N SER A 21 33.30 -36.94 10.06
CA SER A 21 32.26 -36.02 9.61
C SER A 21 31.29 -36.88 8.82
N CYS A 22 30.08 -37.04 9.35
CA CYS A 22 28.97 -37.43 8.53
C CYS A 22 28.88 -36.30 7.50
N ASN A 23 29.41 -36.52 6.30
CA ASN A 23 28.99 -35.79 5.12
C ASN A 23 27.51 -36.17 4.95
N MET A 24 26.64 -35.57 5.75
CA MET A 24 25.39 -35.13 5.19
C MET A 24 25.81 -34.06 4.20
N ASP A 25 26.11 -34.50 2.98
CA ASP A 25 25.62 -33.77 1.83
C ASP A 25 24.12 -33.71 2.06
N VAL A 26 23.69 -32.73 2.85
CA VAL A 26 22.36 -32.17 2.74
C VAL A 26 22.39 -31.67 1.33
N ASP A 27 21.91 -32.53 0.43
CA ASP A 27 21.66 -32.15 -0.94
C ASP A 27 20.78 -30.90 -0.80
N ASN A 28 21.40 -29.75 -1.01
CA ASN A 28 20.77 -28.46 -0.76
C ASN A 28 19.81 -28.16 -1.91
N ASN A 29 19.11 -29.19 -2.39
CA ASN A 29 18.03 -29.18 -3.36
C ASN A 29 16.79 -28.41 -2.84
N LEU A 30 16.86 -27.84 -1.63
CA LEU A 30 15.92 -26.82 -1.17
C LEU A 30 16.28 -25.41 -1.64
N ILE A 31 17.51 -25.18 -2.10
CA ILE A 31 17.81 -24.06 -2.98
C ILE A 31 17.36 -24.51 -4.36
N VAL A 32 16.15 -24.10 -4.77
CA VAL A 32 15.70 -24.28 -6.15
C VAL A 32 16.78 -23.66 -7.04
N LYS A 33 17.49 -24.49 -7.81
CA LYS A 33 18.45 -23.98 -8.79
C LYS A 33 17.68 -23.06 -9.74
N GLU A 34 18.30 -21.97 -10.15
CA GLU A 34 17.67 -20.98 -11.03
C GLU A 34 17.14 -21.62 -12.32
N GLU A 35 17.88 -22.62 -12.81
CA GLU A 35 17.55 -23.49 -13.95
C GLU A 35 16.26 -24.30 -13.76
N ASP A 36 15.88 -24.58 -12.51
CA ASP A 36 14.71 -25.38 -12.16
C ASP A 36 13.48 -24.55 -11.76
N SER A 37 13.62 -23.22 -11.66
CA SER A 37 12.62 -22.32 -11.04
C SER A 37 11.53 -21.81 -11.98
N PHE A 38 11.62 -22.09 -13.29
CA PHE A 38 10.73 -21.54 -14.33
C PHE A 38 10.43 -22.58 -15.42
N LYS A 39 9.63 -23.61 -15.11
CA LYS A 39 9.29 -24.65 -16.09
C LYS A 39 7.85 -24.57 -16.57
N ASN A 40 6.93 -24.17 -15.71
CA ASN A 40 5.50 -24.14 -15.99
C ASN A 40 4.79 -23.00 -15.24
N GLU A 41 3.49 -22.83 -15.48
CA GLU A 41 2.67 -21.79 -14.85
C GLU A 41 2.69 -21.84 -13.32
N ASN A 42 2.70 -23.03 -12.70
CA ASN A 42 2.68 -23.15 -11.24
C ASN A 42 3.94 -22.59 -10.60
N ASP A 43 5.09 -22.74 -11.25
CA ASP A 43 6.36 -22.20 -10.76
C ASP A 43 6.34 -20.67 -10.76
N VAL A 44 5.85 -20.06 -11.86
CA VAL A 44 5.65 -18.61 -11.98
C VAL A 44 4.68 -18.12 -10.90
N ASN A 45 3.56 -18.84 -10.71
CA ASN A 45 2.59 -18.50 -9.68
C ASN A 45 3.18 -18.58 -8.27
N ALA A 46 3.98 -19.61 -7.96
CA ALA A 46 4.64 -19.76 -6.67
C ALA A 46 5.62 -18.62 -6.39
N LEU A 47 6.38 -18.19 -7.39
CA LEU A 47 7.27 -17.03 -7.28
C LEU A 47 6.51 -15.72 -7.06
N MET A 48 5.39 -15.51 -7.77
CA MET A 48 4.51 -14.36 -7.52
C MET A 48 3.97 -14.36 -6.09
N LEU A 49 3.50 -15.51 -5.58
CA LEU A 49 3.08 -15.64 -4.17
C LEU A 49 4.23 -15.35 -3.21
N GLY A 50 5.46 -15.74 -3.55
CA GLY A 50 6.66 -15.38 -2.81
C GLY A 50 6.89 -13.86 -2.75
N ALA A 51 6.66 -13.14 -3.85
CA ALA A 51 6.74 -11.67 -3.87
C ALA A 51 5.67 -11.03 -2.96
N TYR A 52 4.43 -11.55 -2.95
CA TYR A 52 3.39 -11.07 -2.05
C TYR A 52 3.64 -11.42 -0.58
N ALA A 53 4.29 -12.55 -0.29
CA ALA A 53 4.74 -12.86 1.07
C ALA A 53 5.78 -11.83 1.57
N GLN A 54 6.70 -11.40 0.71
CA GLN A 54 7.63 -10.31 1.04
C GLN A 54 6.91 -8.96 1.20
N MET A 55 5.87 -8.70 0.41
CA MET A 55 5.01 -7.53 0.60
C MET A 55 4.26 -7.57 1.94
N GLN A 56 3.84 -8.75 2.40
CA GLN A 56 3.22 -8.95 3.71
C GLN A 56 4.19 -8.62 4.87
N GLU A 57 5.49 -8.89 4.70
CA GLU A 57 6.54 -8.46 5.65
C GLU A 57 6.72 -6.92 5.66
N LEU A 58 6.61 -6.26 4.49
CA LEU A 58 6.81 -4.81 4.33
C LEU A 58 5.60 -3.97 4.78
N ALA A 59 4.38 -4.48 4.60
CA ALA A 59 3.15 -3.73 4.84
C ALA A 59 3.04 -3.01 6.21
N PRO A 60 3.38 -3.63 7.37
CA PRO A 60 3.31 -2.92 8.65
C PRO A 60 4.32 -1.77 8.76
N GLN A 61 5.49 -1.89 8.13
CA GLN A 61 6.49 -0.83 8.06
C GLN A 61 5.92 0.40 7.32
N LEU A 62 5.19 0.19 6.22
CA LEU A 62 4.55 1.28 5.48
C LEU A 62 3.51 2.03 6.33
N VAL A 63 2.64 1.30 7.05
CA VAL A 63 1.64 1.93 7.93
C VAL A 63 2.34 2.72 9.03
N LEU A 64 3.29 2.10 9.74
CA LEU A 64 3.99 2.72 10.85
C LEU A 64 4.68 4.01 10.41
N LEU A 65 5.51 3.96 9.37
CA LEU A 65 6.27 5.11 8.89
C LEU A 65 5.38 6.27 8.44
N ASN A 66 4.22 5.98 7.82
CA ASN A 66 3.32 7.03 7.34
C ASN A 66 2.35 7.56 8.41
N GLU A 67 2.19 6.88 9.55
CA GLU A 67 1.35 7.35 10.66
C GLU A 67 2.18 8.04 11.76
N VAL A 68 3.29 7.44 12.22
CA VAL A 68 4.07 7.98 13.35
C VAL A 68 4.76 9.31 13.02
N ARG A 69 5.07 9.54 11.75
CA ARG A 69 5.69 10.79 11.28
C ARG A 69 4.67 11.92 11.19
N ALA A 70 3.39 11.59 11.10
CA ALA A 70 2.30 12.55 11.11
C ALA A 70 1.90 12.94 12.55
N ASP A 71 0.88 13.79 12.67
CA ASP A 71 0.57 14.47 13.92
C ASP A 71 -0.54 13.79 14.73
N TYR A 72 -1.20 12.80 14.13
CA TYR A 72 -2.36 12.09 14.67
C TYR A 72 -2.04 11.19 15.86
N LEU A 73 -0.76 10.86 16.01
CA LEU A 73 -0.27 9.95 17.02
C LEU A 73 0.75 10.63 17.92
N GLU A 74 0.78 10.18 19.17
CA GLU A 74 1.78 10.52 20.16
C GLU A 74 2.31 9.25 20.81
N LEU A 75 3.53 9.34 21.34
CA LEU A 75 4.18 8.21 21.99
C LEU A 75 3.69 8.07 23.42
N THR A 76 3.51 6.84 23.86
CA THR A 76 3.38 6.53 25.29
C THR A 76 4.74 6.69 25.99
N PRO A 77 4.79 6.66 27.34
CA PRO A 77 6.07 6.56 28.04
C PRO A 77 6.90 5.34 27.60
N ALA A 78 6.25 4.21 27.31
CA ALA A 78 6.92 3.02 26.76
C ALA A 78 7.40 3.27 25.31
N GLY A 79 6.57 3.88 24.46
CA GLY A 79 6.97 4.23 23.09
C GLY A 79 8.11 5.24 23.04
N SER A 80 8.21 6.15 24.02
CA SER A 80 9.32 7.09 24.15
C SER A 80 10.62 6.45 24.64
N ALA A 81 10.56 5.25 25.22
CA ALA A 81 11.74 4.48 25.61
C ALA A 81 12.36 3.73 24.41
N ASP A 82 11.59 3.51 23.33
CA ASP A 82 12.11 3.09 22.04
C ASP A 82 12.71 4.31 21.32
N LEU A 83 14.05 4.41 21.34
CA LEU A 83 14.78 5.54 20.77
C LEU A 83 14.61 5.65 19.25
N ASP A 84 14.41 4.53 18.55
CA ASP A 84 14.20 4.54 17.10
C ASP A 84 12.81 5.07 16.77
N LEU A 85 11.79 4.67 17.55
CA LEU A 85 10.44 5.18 17.39
C LEU A 85 10.35 6.67 17.78
N LEU A 86 11.03 7.06 18.85
CA LEU A 86 11.17 8.46 19.24
C LEU A 86 11.83 9.29 18.13
N ALA A 87 12.87 8.76 17.50
CA ALA A 87 13.58 9.45 16.44
C ALA A 87 12.70 9.68 15.19
N LEU A 88 11.87 8.69 14.83
CA LEU A 88 10.86 8.87 13.79
C LEU A 88 9.85 9.97 14.16
N ARG A 89 9.36 9.98 15.40
CA ARG A 89 8.40 10.99 15.87
C ARG A 89 9.01 12.38 15.88
N GLN A 90 10.30 12.52 16.15
CA GLN A 90 11.04 13.78 16.12
C GLN A 90 11.59 14.15 14.73
N ASN A 91 11.39 13.29 13.72
CA ASN A 91 11.90 13.49 12.36
C ASN A 91 13.44 13.64 12.29
N ASN A 92 14.16 12.92 13.15
CA ASN A 92 15.62 12.91 13.24
C ASN A 92 16.20 11.48 13.15
N ALA A 93 15.43 10.55 12.59
CA ALA A 93 15.88 9.18 12.35
C ALA A 93 17.16 9.15 11.50
N SER A 94 18.10 8.29 11.87
CA SER A 94 19.32 8.00 11.08
C SER A 94 19.12 6.79 10.18
N LYS A 95 20.11 6.47 9.34
CA LYS A 95 20.09 5.31 8.42
C LYS A 95 20.06 3.97 9.16
N GLU A 96 20.55 3.97 10.40
CA GLU A 96 20.64 2.80 11.27
C GLU A 96 19.35 2.51 12.03
N ASN A 97 18.34 3.39 11.93
CA ASN A 97 17.06 3.21 12.61
C ASN A 97 16.36 1.93 12.15
N ALA A 98 15.93 1.08 13.09
CA ALA A 98 15.41 -0.25 12.80
C ALA A 98 14.18 -0.23 11.86
N TYR A 99 13.40 0.85 11.87
CA TYR A 99 12.15 0.97 11.12
C TYR A 99 12.33 1.57 9.71
N VAL A 100 13.48 2.16 9.38
CA VAL A 100 13.70 2.85 8.09
C VAL A 100 14.42 2.01 7.05
N SER A 101 14.52 0.68 7.25
CA SER A 101 15.26 -0.16 6.31
C SER A 101 14.62 -0.20 4.92
N VAL A 102 15.43 0.08 3.88
CA VAL A 102 15.04 -0.05 2.46
C VAL A 102 15.13 -1.48 1.93
N LYS A 103 15.74 -2.41 2.70
CA LYS A 103 16.02 -3.79 2.26
C LYS A 103 14.75 -4.56 1.84
N PRO A 104 13.63 -4.51 2.58
CA PRO A 104 12.42 -5.24 2.20
C PRO A 104 11.86 -4.82 0.83
N PHE A 105 11.95 -3.53 0.50
CA PHE A 105 11.52 -3.00 -0.81
C PHE A 105 12.36 -3.60 -1.95
N TYR A 106 13.68 -3.55 -1.83
CA TYR A 106 14.57 -4.09 -2.86
C TYR A 106 14.49 -5.60 -2.99
N LYS A 107 14.14 -6.34 -1.92
CA LYS A 107 13.86 -7.78 -1.98
C LYS A 107 12.67 -8.09 -2.91
N ILE A 108 11.57 -7.33 -2.77
CA ILE A 108 10.39 -7.45 -3.65
C ILE A 108 10.77 -7.09 -5.09
N ILE A 109 11.45 -5.96 -5.28
CA ILE A 109 11.89 -5.49 -6.61
C ILE A 109 12.74 -6.55 -7.32
N GLN A 110 13.71 -7.15 -6.63
CA GLN A 110 14.58 -8.18 -7.22
C GLN A 110 13.80 -9.46 -7.56
N THR A 111 12.82 -9.83 -6.73
CA THR A 111 11.92 -10.94 -7.02
C THR A 111 11.09 -10.66 -8.27
N CYS A 112 10.52 -9.46 -8.40
CA CYS A 112 9.79 -9.05 -9.60
C CYS A 112 10.69 -9.00 -10.83
N ASN A 113 11.92 -8.48 -10.72
CA ASN A 113 12.90 -8.46 -11.80
C ASN A 113 13.18 -9.89 -12.30
N ASN A 114 13.38 -10.84 -11.38
CA ASN A 114 13.58 -12.25 -11.71
C ASN A 114 12.41 -12.82 -12.52
N ILE A 115 11.18 -12.57 -12.06
CA ILE A 115 9.96 -13.04 -12.74
C ILE A 115 9.86 -12.42 -14.13
N ILE A 116 10.02 -11.10 -14.26
CA ILE A 116 9.93 -10.38 -15.54
C ILE A 116 10.96 -10.92 -16.55
N ALA A 117 12.17 -11.24 -16.11
CA ALA A 117 13.24 -11.75 -16.98
C ALA A 117 13.02 -13.20 -17.45
N ASN A 118 12.29 -14.02 -16.68
CA ASN A 118 12.19 -15.45 -16.92
C ASN A 118 10.80 -15.93 -17.40
N VAL A 119 9.71 -15.21 -17.12
CA VAL A 119 8.36 -15.55 -17.60
C VAL A 119 8.29 -15.76 -19.13
N PRO A 120 8.94 -14.93 -19.98
CA PRO A 120 8.93 -15.17 -21.43
C PRO A 120 9.60 -16.48 -21.86
N LYS A 121 10.54 -17.00 -21.05
CA LYS A 121 11.21 -18.29 -21.32
C LYS A 121 10.27 -19.47 -21.09
N VAL A 122 9.37 -19.37 -20.10
CA VAL A 122 8.34 -20.39 -19.85
C VAL A 122 7.37 -20.48 -21.02
N GLY A 123 6.90 -19.34 -21.54
CA GLY A 123 6.00 -19.30 -22.71
C GLY A 123 6.61 -19.89 -23.99
N ALA A 124 7.94 -19.87 -24.12
CA ALA A 124 8.63 -20.54 -25.23
C ALA A 124 8.73 -22.08 -25.05
N SER A 125 8.58 -22.57 -23.81
CA SER A 125 8.83 -23.97 -23.43
C SER A 125 7.55 -24.78 -23.25
N ASP A 126 6.47 -24.17 -22.75
CA ASP A 126 5.21 -24.83 -22.39
C ASP A 126 4.06 -24.32 -23.27
N PRO A 127 3.53 -25.15 -24.20
CA PRO A 127 2.40 -24.77 -25.05
C PRO A 127 1.10 -24.45 -24.29
N ALA A 128 0.95 -24.89 -23.04
CA ALA A 128 -0.20 -24.53 -22.19
C ALA A 128 -0.06 -23.10 -21.63
N PHE A 129 1.15 -22.55 -21.57
CA PHE A 129 1.43 -21.19 -21.14
C PHE A 129 1.16 -20.21 -22.27
N THR A 130 -0.11 -19.85 -22.43
CA THR A 130 -0.54 -18.95 -23.51
C THR A 130 0.08 -17.56 -23.39
N LYS A 131 0.14 -16.83 -24.51
CA LYS A 131 0.62 -15.44 -24.51
C LYS A 131 -0.21 -14.52 -23.61
N GLU A 132 -1.50 -14.82 -23.43
CA GLU A 132 -2.38 -14.11 -22.51
C GLU A 132 -1.94 -14.29 -21.04
N VAL A 133 -1.60 -15.52 -20.66
CA VAL A 133 -1.08 -15.84 -19.32
C VAL A 133 0.29 -15.20 -19.10
N GLU A 134 1.18 -15.28 -20.10
CA GLU A 134 2.48 -14.60 -20.07
C GLU A 134 2.31 -13.08 -19.82
N ASN A 135 1.46 -12.43 -20.62
CA ASN A 135 1.18 -11.01 -20.50
C ASN A 135 0.59 -10.65 -19.13
N HIS A 136 -0.28 -11.49 -18.58
CA HIS A 136 -0.85 -11.28 -17.23
C HIS A 136 0.24 -11.27 -16.17
N TYR A 137 1.11 -12.28 -16.12
CA TYR A 137 2.20 -12.34 -15.14
C TYR A 137 3.22 -11.21 -15.31
N LEU A 138 3.52 -10.82 -16.55
CA LEU A 138 4.38 -9.66 -16.82
C LEU A 138 3.76 -8.37 -16.29
N ALA A 139 2.45 -8.15 -16.51
CA ALA A 139 1.73 -6.99 -16.00
C ALA A 139 1.68 -6.99 -14.46
N GLU A 140 1.40 -8.14 -13.86
CA GLU A 140 1.32 -8.30 -12.42
C GLU A 140 2.67 -8.03 -11.73
N ALA A 141 3.75 -8.65 -12.20
CA ALA A 141 5.09 -8.46 -11.66
C ALA A 141 5.60 -7.02 -11.87
N THR A 142 5.31 -6.44 -13.03
CA THR A 142 5.66 -5.04 -13.33
C THR A 142 4.90 -4.08 -12.41
N GLY A 143 3.59 -4.27 -12.24
CA GLY A 143 2.77 -3.44 -11.37
C GLY A 143 3.21 -3.50 -9.90
N LEU A 144 3.53 -4.69 -9.39
CA LEU A 144 4.05 -4.84 -8.02
C LEU A 144 5.41 -4.15 -7.85
N ARG A 145 6.30 -4.28 -8.84
CA ARG A 145 7.61 -3.60 -8.85
C ARG A 145 7.44 -2.08 -8.85
N SER A 146 6.63 -1.55 -9.76
CA SER A 146 6.34 -0.12 -9.89
C SER A 146 5.73 0.45 -8.61
N TRP A 147 4.74 -0.25 -8.04
CA TRP A 147 4.12 0.14 -6.78
C TRP A 147 5.14 0.18 -5.64
N THR A 148 6.02 -0.82 -5.56
CA THR A 148 7.08 -0.89 -4.54
C THR A 148 8.08 0.27 -4.68
N TYR A 149 8.53 0.56 -5.90
CA TYR A 149 9.38 1.72 -6.18
C TYR A 149 8.71 3.03 -5.77
N PHE A 150 7.42 3.17 -6.04
CA PHE A 150 6.67 4.36 -5.67
C PHE A 150 6.54 4.52 -4.15
N GLN A 151 6.22 3.45 -3.40
CA GLN A 151 6.20 3.52 -1.93
C GLN A 151 7.57 3.91 -1.36
N LEU A 152 8.65 3.35 -1.93
CA LEU A 152 10.02 3.71 -1.56
C LEU A 152 10.29 5.20 -1.84
N ALA A 153 9.99 5.70 -3.05
CA ALA A 153 10.22 7.11 -3.38
C ALA A 153 9.38 8.07 -2.51
N LYS A 154 8.14 7.71 -2.14
CA LYS A 154 7.32 8.52 -1.23
C LYS A 154 7.94 8.64 0.17
N LEU A 155 8.64 7.62 0.64
CA LEU A 155 9.28 7.62 1.96
C LEU A 155 10.66 8.27 1.96
N TYR A 156 11.46 8.03 0.91
CA TYR A 156 12.89 8.36 0.88
C TYR A 156 13.29 9.41 -0.17
N GLY A 157 12.35 9.90 -0.98
CA GLY A 157 12.51 11.02 -1.92
C GLY A 157 13.24 10.68 -3.22
N SER A 158 14.11 9.67 -3.20
CA SER A 158 14.79 9.12 -4.38
C SER A 158 14.96 7.62 -4.23
N VAL A 159 15.27 6.93 -5.33
CA VAL A 159 15.48 5.48 -5.35
C VAL A 159 16.61 5.12 -6.31
N ASN A 160 17.30 4.02 -6.06
CA ASN A 160 18.16 3.40 -7.06
C ASN A 160 17.30 2.46 -7.91
N TYR A 161 17.07 2.84 -9.15
CA TYR A 161 16.21 2.12 -10.07
C TYR A 161 17.01 1.06 -10.83
N TYR A 162 16.56 -0.19 -10.77
CA TYR A 162 17.21 -1.36 -11.35
C TYR A 162 16.24 -2.04 -12.32
N GLU A 163 16.55 -1.98 -13.62
CA GLU A 163 15.69 -2.57 -14.66
C GLU A 163 15.92 -4.06 -14.87
N SER A 164 17.16 -4.50 -14.72
CA SER A 164 17.58 -5.87 -15.01
C SER A 164 17.65 -6.73 -13.75
N TYR A 165 17.23 -7.98 -13.90
CA TYR A 165 17.56 -9.03 -12.94
C TYR A 165 19.06 -9.32 -12.95
N VAL A 166 19.59 -9.63 -11.78
CA VAL A 166 21.00 -9.94 -11.54
C VAL A 166 21.07 -11.43 -11.22
N SER A 167 21.49 -12.24 -12.20
CA SER A 167 21.57 -13.70 -12.09
C SER A 167 22.80 -14.19 -11.33
N SER A 168 23.87 -13.38 -11.28
CA SER A 168 25.11 -13.77 -10.62
C SER A 168 25.73 -12.63 -9.82
N SER A 169 26.53 -12.98 -8.81
CA SER A 169 27.32 -12.03 -8.02
C SER A 169 28.40 -11.28 -8.82
N GLN A 170 28.57 -11.61 -10.11
CA GLN A 170 29.52 -10.99 -11.03
C GLN A 170 28.87 -9.98 -12.00
N ASP A 171 27.54 -9.96 -12.11
CA ASP A 171 26.87 -8.99 -12.98
C ASP A 171 26.98 -7.58 -12.38
N GLN A 172 27.43 -6.61 -13.18
CA GLN A 172 27.44 -5.21 -12.76
C GLN A 172 26.00 -4.73 -12.57
N ILE A 173 25.63 -4.43 -11.32
CA ILE A 173 24.37 -3.76 -11.01
C ILE A 173 24.46 -2.33 -11.54
N THR A 174 23.92 -2.09 -12.73
CA THR A 174 23.75 -0.74 -13.28
C THR A 174 22.41 -0.21 -12.82
N GLY A 175 22.43 0.62 -11.77
CA GLY A 175 21.26 1.35 -11.29
C GLY A 175 21.41 2.83 -11.56
N GLU A 176 20.30 3.49 -11.85
CA GLU A 176 20.21 4.96 -11.92
C GLU A 176 19.51 5.48 -10.66
N THR A 177 20.03 6.54 -10.05
CA THR A 177 19.31 7.22 -8.97
C THR A 177 18.24 8.14 -9.56
N LEU A 178 16.97 7.84 -9.31
CA LEU A 178 15.82 8.63 -9.74
C LEU A 178 15.18 9.34 -8.55
N THR A 179 14.93 10.64 -8.64
CA THR A 179 14.09 11.34 -7.67
C THR A 179 12.62 10.97 -7.86
N LEU A 180 11.77 11.27 -6.87
CA LEU A 180 10.32 11.11 -6.98
C LEU A 180 9.77 11.81 -8.25
N GLU A 181 10.28 13.01 -8.56
CA GLU A 181 9.88 13.79 -9.74
C GLU A 181 10.25 13.12 -11.07
N GLN A 182 11.36 12.39 -11.13
CA GLN A 182 11.78 11.65 -12.33
C GLN A 182 11.09 10.28 -12.42
N LEU A 183 10.90 9.63 -11.27
CA LEU A 183 10.32 8.30 -11.17
C LEU A 183 8.84 8.28 -11.56
N VAL A 184 8.04 9.24 -11.07
CA VAL A 184 6.58 9.23 -11.26
C VAL A 184 6.18 9.19 -12.75
N PRO A 185 6.71 10.06 -13.64
CA PRO A 185 6.42 9.97 -15.08
C PRO A 185 6.85 8.64 -15.72
N LYS A 186 7.97 8.07 -15.28
CA LYS A 186 8.47 6.77 -15.76
C LYS A 186 7.51 5.65 -15.37
N LEU A 187 7.02 5.63 -14.13
CA LEU A 187 6.06 4.63 -13.66
C LEU A 187 4.71 4.77 -14.39
N ILE A 188 4.23 5.99 -14.65
CA ILE A 188 3.00 6.23 -15.44
C ILE A 188 3.11 5.58 -16.81
N ALA A 189 4.24 5.78 -17.51
CA ALA A 189 4.46 5.21 -18.84
C ALA A 189 4.48 3.68 -18.81
N ILE A 190 5.15 3.09 -17.82
CA ILE A 190 5.23 1.63 -17.64
C ILE A 190 3.83 1.06 -17.37
N GLU A 191 3.14 1.53 -16.33
CA GLU A 191 1.84 0.99 -15.94
C GLU A 191 0.78 1.15 -17.04
N THR A 192 0.80 2.27 -17.76
CA THR A 192 -0.12 2.49 -18.90
C THR A 192 0.10 1.47 -20.02
N ALA A 193 1.36 1.11 -20.30
CA ALA A 193 1.69 0.12 -21.33
C ALA A 193 1.25 -1.31 -20.94
N HIS A 194 1.19 -1.61 -19.65
CA HIS A 194 0.81 -2.93 -19.15
C HIS A 194 -0.67 -3.06 -18.75
N LEU A 195 -1.44 -1.97 -18.70
CA LEU A 195 -2.84 -2.00 -18.26
C LEU A 195 -3.72 -2.99 -19.04
N ASN A 196 -3.53 -3.11 -20.36
CA ASN A 196 -4.33 -4.01 -21.21
C ASN A 196 -3.83 -5.46 -21.24
N ASN A 197 -2.78 -5.79 -20.47
CA ASN A 197 -2.18 -7.12 -20.45
C ASN A 197 -2.80 -8.05 -19.40
N PHE A 198 -3.71 -7.55 -18.54
CA PHE A 198 -4.39 -8.39 -17.55
C PHE A 198 -5.46 -9.28 -18.19
N SER A 199 -5.33 -10.60 -18.02
CA SER A 199 -6.39 -11.56 -18.40
C SER A 199 -7.62 -11.49 -17.49
N ALA A 200 -8.80 -11.22 -18.09
CA ALA A 200 -10.07 -11.30 -17.39
C ALA A 200 -10.43 -12.73 -16.95
N GLY A 201 -9.99 -13.75 -17.69
CA GLY A 201 -10.19 -15.16 -17.36
C GLY A 201 -9.42 -15.57 -16.11
N PHE A 202 -8.17 -15.10 -15.98
CA PHE A 202 -7.31 -15.34 -14.83
C PHE A 202 -7.89 -14.73 -13.54
N ILE A 203 -8.37 -13.48 -13.61
CA ILE A 203 -8.97 -12.78 -12.47
C ILE A 203 -10.27 -13.47 -12.00
N ARG A 204 -11.10 -13.97 -12.93
CA ARG A 204 -12.40 -14.60 -12.60
C ARG A 204 -12.28 -15.89 -11.79
N ASN A 205 -11.16 -16.60 -11.92
CA ASN A 205 -10.91 -17.86 -11.21
C ASN A 205 -10.55 -17.69 -9.73
N TYR A 206 -10.15 -16.48 -9.32
CA TYR A 206 -9.86 -16.18 -7.92
C TYR A 206 -11.11 -15.74 -7.15
N SER A 207 -11.13 -16.04 -5.84
CA SER A 207 -12.10 -15.44 -4.92
C SER A 207 -11.92 -13.93 -4.86
N ALA A 208 -12.95 -13.19 -4.41
CA ALA A 208 -12.86 -11.74 -4.31
C ALA A 208 -11.66 -11.27 -3.47
N ALA A 209 -11.37 -11.96 -2.35
CA ALA A 209 -10.21 -11.67 -1.50
C ALA A 209 -8.87 -11.91 -2.21
N TRP A 210 -8.74 -13.03 -2.94
CA TRP A 210 -7.54 -13.31 -3.74
C TRP A 210 -7.30 -12.25 -4.82
N ARG A 211 -8.35 -11.64 -5.36
CA ARG A 211 -8.24 -10.52 -6.31
C ARG A 211 -7.77 -9.21 -5.66
N ARG A 212 -7.86 -9.06 -4.33
CA ARG A 212 -7.43 -7.84 -3.61
C ARG A 212 -5.98 -7.93 -3.13
N VAL A 213 -5.48 -9.14 -2.93
CA VAL A 213 -4.09 -9.37 -2.49
C VAL A 213 -3.10 -9.46 -3.65
N ARG A 214 -3.60 -9.49 -4.89
CA ARG A 214 -2.79 -9.51 -6.10
C ARG A 214 -2.98 -8.22 -6.89
N VAL A 215 -1.91 -7.78 -7.53
CA VAL A 215 -1.98 -6.75 -8.55
C VAL A 215 -2.89 -7.23 -9.68
N SER A 216 -3.85 -6.39 -10.04
CA SER A 216 -4.84 -6.62 -11.09
C SER A 216 -5.11 -5.33 -11.84
N GLU A 217 -5.88 -5.42 -12.92
CA GLU A 217 -6.38 -4.23 -13.64
C GLU A 217 -6.96 -3.19 -12.68
N HIS A 218 -7.75 -3.62 -11.69
CA HIS A 218 -8.37 -2.72 -10.70
C HIS A 218 -7.34 -1.94 -9.87
N SER A 219 -6.31 -2.63 -9.35
CA SER A 219 -5.28 -1.97 -8.56
C SER A 219 -4.37 -1.11 -9.42
N THR A 220 -4.13 -1.49 -10.68
CA THR A 220 -3.37 -0.67 -11.63
C THR A 220 -4.11 0.61 -12.00
N LEU A 221 -5.44 0.57 -12.19
CA LEU A 221 -6.26 1.78 -12.38
C LEU A 221 -6.20 2.71 -11.16
N ALA A 222 -6.33 2.16 -9.94
CA ALA A 222 -6.18 2.91 -8.70
C ALA A 222 -4.78 3.55 -8.59
N PHE A 223 -3.74 2.77 -8.89
CA PHE A 223 -2.36 3.21 -8.82
C PHE A 223 -2.03 4.29 -9.85
N LEU A 224 -2.48 4.14 -11.10
CA LEU A 224 -2.35 5.17 -12.15
C LEU A 224 -3.03 6.48 -11.72
N GLY A 225 -4.22 6.41 -11.11
CA GLY A 225 -4.89 7.59 -10.57
C GLY A 225 -4.06 8.29 -9.49
N GLU A 226 -3.46 7.56 -8.55
CA GLU A 226 -2.56 8.12 -7.53
C GLU A 226 -1.29 8.71 -8.15
N LEU A 227 -0.67 8.02 -9.11
CA LEU A 227 0.52 8.52 -9.82
C LEU A 227 0.26 9.84 -10.53
N HIS A 228 -0.86 9.98 -11.23
CA HIS A 228 -1.24 11.23 -11.87
C HIS A 228 -1.52 12.34 -10.85
N MET A 229 -2.15 12.04 -9.71
CA MET A 229 -2.32 13.03 -8.63
C MET A 229 -0.99 13.51 -8.05
N PHE A 230 -0.01 12.62 -7.91
CA PHE A 230 1.34 12.98 -7.50
C PHE A 230 2.07 13.78 -8.59
N ASN A 231 1.94 13.40 -9.86
CA ASN A 231 2.53 14.13 -10.97
C ASN A 231 1.96 15.56 -11.06
N ALA A 232 0.66 15.71 -10.85
CA ALA A 232 0.01 17.01 -10.77
C ALA A 232 0.54 17.86 -9.61
N ALA A 233 0.72 17.25 -8.43
CA ALA A 233 1.32 17.93 -7.28
C ALA A 233 2.77 18.35 -7.54
N ILE A 234 3.58 17.51 -8.18
CA ILE A 234 4.97 17.82 -8.58
C ILE A 234 5.00 19.01 -9.55
N LYS A 235 4.02 19.08 -10.47
CA LYS A 235 3.79 20.20 -11.39
C LYS A 235 3.07 21.39 -10.74
N GLN A 236 2.93 21.41 -9.40
CA GLN A 236 2.31 22.48 -8.61
C GLN A 236 0.87 22.79 -9.06
N GLY A 237 0.12 21.77 -9.46
CA GLY A 237 -1.28 21.87 -9.87
C GLY A 237 -1.48 22.42 -11.28
N ASN A 238 -0.43 22.84 -11.98
CA ASN A 238 -0.51 23.25 -13.39
C ASN A 238 -0.51 22.02 -14.33
N ALA A 239 -1.48 21.13 -14.12
CA ALA A 239 -1.46 19.78 -14.66
C ALA A 239 -2.87 19.28 -15.01
N VAL A 240 -3.60 20.07 -15.81
CA VAL A 240 -4.96 19.73 -16.28
C VAL A 240 -5.02 18.32 -16.87
N GLU A 241 -4.03 17.93 -17.68
CA GLU A 241 -3.97 16.59 -18.27
C GLU A 241 -3.89 15.49 -17.21
N ASP A 242 -3.08 15.66 -16.17
CA ASP A 242 -2.95 14.68 -15.10
C ASP A 242 -4.27 14.53 -14.32
N TYR A 243 -4.96 15.63 -14.03
CA TYR A 243 -6.27 15.56 -13.36
C TYR A 243 -7.31 14.86 -14.24
N GLU A 244 -7.38 15.15 -15.54
CA GLU A 244 -8.31 14.45 -16.45
C GLU A 244 -7.95 12.96 -16.60
N LYS A 245 -6.66 12.61 -16.58
CA LYS A 245 -6.20 11.21 -16.55
C LYS A 245 -6.59 10.52 -15.24
N THR A 246 -6.47 11.20 -14.09
CA THR A 246 -6.98 10.69 -12.81
C THR A 246 -8.48 10.40 -12.90
N LEU A 247 -9.28 11.33 -13.44
CA LEU A 247 -10.72 11.10 -13.61
C LEU A 247 -10.99 9.92 -14.55
N THR A 248 -10.21 9.76 -15.62
CA THR A 248 -10.35 8.65 -16.57
C THR A 248 -10.12 7.30 -15.88
N TYR A 249 -8.96 7.11 -15.23
CA TYR A 249 -8.60 5.82 -14.64
C TYR A 249 -9.45 5.46 -13.42
N LEU A 250 -9.67 6.42 -12.52
CA LEU A 250 -10.48 6.19 -11.33
C LEU A 250 -11.97 6.05 -11.67
N GLY A 251 -12.47 6.82 -12.66
CA GLY A 251 -13.83 6.68 -13.19
C GLY A 251 -14.06 5.30 -13.81
N ALA A 252 -13.12 4.81 -14.61
CA ALA A 252 -13.15 3.46 -15.16
C ALA A 252 -13.24 2.41 -14.04
N LEU A 253 -12.39 2.51 -13.01
CA LEU A 253 -12.41 1.60 -11.86
C LEU A 253 -13.78 1.55 -11.17
N MET A 254 -14.38 2.70 -10.93
CA MET A 254 -15.69 2.80 -10.28
C MET A 254 -16.86 2.30 -11.16
N SER A 255 -16.64 2.13 -12.47
CA SER A 255 -17.64 1.66 -13.44
C SER A 255 -17.70 0.12 -13.61
N LEU A 256 -16.67 -0.59 -13.16
CA LEU A 256 -16.41 -2.01 -13.50
C LEU A 256 -17.44 -3.03 -12.95
N ASP A 257 -18.35 -2.64 -12.05
CA ASP A 257 -19.38 -3.54 -11.48
C ASP A 257 -20.83 -3.04 -11.70
N SER A 258 -21.07 -2.27 -12.76
CA SER A 258 -22.41 -1.73 -13.05
C SER A 258 -23.43 -2.76 -13.57
N THR A 259 -23.03 -4.01 -13.83
CA THR A 259 -23.89 -5.02 -14.49
C THR A 259 -24.73 -5.87 -13.54
N THR A 260 -24.51 -5.81 -12.22
CA THR A 260 -25.39 -6.50 -11.25
C THR A 260 -25.95 -5.48 -10.25
N THR A 261 -27.28 -5.39 -10.18
CA THR A 261 -28.01 -4.35 -9.42
C THR A 261 -27.87 -4.46 -7.89
N SER A 262 -26.98 -5.30 -7.35
CA SER A 262 -26.86 -5.58 -5.91
C SER A 262 -25.46 -5.47 -5.31
N ARG A 263 -24.37 -5.50 -6.10
CA ARG A 263 -23.01 -5.40 -5.56
C ARG A 263 -22.48 -3.97 -5.63
N GLN A 264 -22.01 -3.49 -4.48
CA GLN A 264 -21.42 -2.16 -4.30
C GLN A 264 -19.89 -2.22 -4.38
N THR A 265 -19.34 -3.09 -5.24
CA THR A 265 -17.89 -3.25 -5.35
C THR A 265 -17.26 -1.94 -5.83
N PHE A 266 -16.20 -1.52 -5.13
CA PHE A 266 -15.48 -0.26 -5.32
C PHE A 266 -16.33 1.01 -5.20
N LYS A 267 -17.48 0.94 -4.50
CA LYS A 267 -18.36 2.09 -4.26
C LYS A 267 -18.43 2.43 -2.78
N VAL A 268 -18.50 3.73 -2.50
CA VAL A 268 -18.83 4.25 -1.16
C VAL A 268 -20.34 4.22 -1.00
N GLY A 269 -20.89 3.07 -0.60
CA GLY A 269 -22.34 2.83 -0.50
C GLY A 269 -22.80 2.36 0.89
N ASN A 270 -24.05 1.90 0.97
CA ASN A 270 -24.68 1.45 2.22
C ASN A 270 -24.09 0.15 2.81
N LEU A 271 -23.33 -0.63 2.04
CA LEU A 271 -22.72 -1.88 2.48
C LEU A 271 -21.86 -1.67 3.73
N TYR A 272 -21.09 -0.57 3.74
CA TYR A 272 -20.24 -0.14 4.85
C TYR A 272 -20.67 1.21 5.43
N GLY A 273 -21.99 1.46 5.47
CA GLY A 273 -22.58 2.67 6.04
C GLY A 273 -22.73 2.61 7.57
N GLY A 274 -22.55 3.76 8.23
CA GLY A 274 -22.67 3.91 9.68
C GLY A 274 -21.78 2.93 10.45
N ASP A 275 -22.36 2.18 11.39
CA ASP A 275 -21.61 1.23 12.25
C ASP A 275 -20.97 0.07 11.45
N LYS A 276 -21.50 -0.24 10.26
CA LYS A 276 -20.95 -1.25 9.34
C LYS A 276 -19.65 -0.82 8.68
N TRP A 277 -19.26 0.46 8.81
CA TRP A 277 -17.95 0.92 8.36
C TRP A 277 -16.80 0.12 9.01
N SER A 278 -17.01 -0.36 10.25
CA SER A 278 -16.05 -1.26 10.91
C SER A 278 -15.85 -2.59 10.18
N ASP A 279 -16.82 -3.05 9.36
CA ASP A 279 -16.75 -4.36 8.69
C ASP A 279 -15.63 -4.45 7.66
N ILE A 280 -15.22 -3.31 7.09
CA ILE A 280 -14.10 -3.20 6.16
C ILE A 280 -12.81 -3.81 6.76
N TYR A 281 -12.62 -3.67 8.08
CA TYR A 281 -11.37 -4.01 8.76
C TYR A 281 -11.40 -5.35 9.51
N LYS A 282 -12.54 -6.06 9.52
CA LYS A 282 -12.69 -7.29 10.32
C LYS A 282 -12.08 -8.52 9.64
N ASN A 283 -12.43 -8.74 8.38
CA ASN A 283 -12.02 -9.91 7.61
C ASN A 283 -12.23 -9.66 6.10
N MET A 284 -11.16 -9.72 5.32
CA MET A 284 -11.23 -9.42 3.88
C MET A 284 -11.77 -10.58 3.04
N VAL A 285 -11.79 -11.82 3.54
CA VAL A 285 -12.45 -12.96 2.88
C VAL A 285 -13.93 -12.69 2.65
N VAL A 286 -14.57 -11.98 3.58
CA VAL A 286 -16.00 -11.66 3.54
C VAL A 286 -16.26 -10.21 3.09
N ASN A 287 -15.39 -9.26 3.47
CA ASN A 287 -15.61 -7.83 3.27
C ASN A 287 -14.65 -7.20 2.23
N ALA A 288 -14.51 -7.83 1.06
CA ALA A 288 -13.59 -7.41 -0.02
C ALA A 288 -14.17 -6.38 -1.01
N ASP A 289 -15.42 -5.92 -0.83
CA ASP A 289 -16.10 -5.10 -1.84
C ASP A 289 -15.49 -3.70 -1.96
N GLU A 290 -15.11 -3.08 -0.84
CA GLU A 290 -14.50 -1.74 -0.85
C GLU A 290 -12.98 -1.80 -1.06
N ALA A 291 -12.31 -2.87 -0.63
CA ALA A 291 -10.87 -3.04 -0.84
C ALA A 291 -10.54 -3.29 -2.31
N ILE A 292 -9.52 -2.60 -2.83
CA ILE A 292 -9.01 -2.73 -4.22
C ILE A 292 -7.66 -3.44 -4.21
N PHE A 293 -6.76 -3.01 -3.31
CA PHE A 293 -5.45 -3.62 -3.11
C PHE A 293 -5.11 -3.63 -1.63
N ALA A 294 -4.75 -4.79 -1.10
CA ALA A 294 -4.58 -5.01 0.33
C ALA A 294 -3.69 -6.22 0.58
N VAL A 295 -3.24 -6.37 1.82
CA VAL A 295 -2.56 -7.54 2.34
C VAL A 295 -3.44 -8.12 3.44
N ASP A 296 -3.75 -9.40 3.32
CA ASP A 296 -4.48 -10.14 4.34
C ASP A 296 -3.52 -10.85 5.28
N TYR A 297 -4.00 -11.17 6.49
CA TYR A 297 -3.24 -11.89 7.52
C TYR A 297 -4.12 -12.99 8.11
N SER A 298 -3.50 -13.98 8.75
CA SER A 298 -4.23 -15.10 9.33
C SER A 298 -3.47 -15.68 10.51
N LYS A 299 -4.06 -15.55 11.70
CA LYS A 299 -3.56 -16.22 12.90
C LYS A 299 -3.45 -17.74 12.72
N THR A 300 -4.40 -18.35 12.03
CA THR A 300 -4.40 -19.81 11.76
C THR A 300 -3.17 -20.25 10.99
N TYR A 301 -2.72 -19.44 10.03
CA TYR A 301 -1.51 -19.70 9.23
C TYR A 301 -0.25 -19.04 9.80
N LYS A 302 -0.31 -18.48 11.02
CA LYS A 302 0.79 -17.75 11.68
C LYS A 302 1.30 -16.55 10.88
N GLN A 303 0.42 -15.93 10.11
CA GLN A 303 0.66 -14.68 9.41
C GLN A 303 0.11 -13.57 10.31
N GLN A 304 0.99 -12.91 11.07
CA GLN A 304 0.64 -11.87 12.04
C GLN A 304 1.57 -10.66 11.88
N HIS A 305 1.14 -9.49 12.35
CA HIS A 305 1.88 -8.23 12.26
C HIS A 305 1.68 -7.37 13.52
N PRO A 306 2.63 -6.48 13.88
CA PRO A 306 2.66 -5.86 15.21
C PRO A 306 1.68 -4.70 15.41
N LEU A 307 0.89 -4.31 14.39
CA LEU A 307 0.12 -3.05 14.46
C LEU A 307 -0.96 -3.10 15.54
N GLN A 308 -1.63 -4.23 15.76
CA GLN A 308 -2.62 -4.35 16.83
C GLN A 308 -1.98 -4.14 18.21
N ASP A 309 -0.81 -4.70 18.46
CA ASP A 309 -0.08 -4.49 19.72
C ASP A 309 0.43 -3.05 19.87
N LEU A 310 1.05 -2.49 18.81
CA LEU A 310 1.60 -1.13 18.77
C LEU A 310 0.56 -0.05 19.07
N PHE A 311 -0.71 -0.30 18.72
CA PHE A 311 -1.80 0.67 18.79
C PHE A 311 -2.87 0.40 19.84
N ASN A 312 -3.00 -0.86 20.29
CA ASN A 312 -4.14 -1.29 21.10
C ASN A 312 -3.74 -2.09 22.35
N THR A 313 -3.10 -3.25 22.20
CA THR A 313 -2.89 -4.18 23.33
C THR A 313 -1.87 -3.64 24.34
N ASN A 314 -0.65 -3.33 23.90
CA ASN A 314 0.40 -2.70 24.70
C ASN A 314 0.93 -1.47 23.95
N PRO A 315 0.12 -0.41 23.85
CA PRO A 315 0.34 0.64 22.86
C PRO A 315 1.64 1.40 23.10
N LEU A 316 2.50 1.44 22.08
CA LEU A 316 3.61 2.38 21.99
C LEU A 316 3.14 3.73 21.43
N LEU A 317 2.02 3.71 20.67
CA LEU A 317 1.42 4.85 20.01
C LEU A 317 -0.04 5.00 20.46
N LEU A 318 -0.42 6.23 20.81
CA LEU A 318 -1.79 6.61 21.14
C LEU A 318 -2.26 7.73 20.23
N PHE A 319 -3.58 7.85 20.07
CA PHE A 319 -4.17 8.99 19.39
C PHE A 319 -3.88 10.30 20.14
N ASN A 320 -3.44 11.31 19.40
CA ASN A 320 -3.26 12.66 19.91
C ASN A 320 -4.64 13.34 20.07
N SER A 321 -5.01 13.65 21.31
CA SER A 321 -6.31 14.24 21.65
C SER A 321 -6.57 15.61 21.03
N GLU A 322 -5.52 16.35 20.63
CA GLU A 322 -5.68 17.63 19.92
C GLU A 322 -6.46 17.48 18.61
N TYR A 323 -6.39 16.29 18.00
CA TYR A 323 -7.08 15.96 16.77
C TYR A 323 -8.51 15.44 17.00
N ALA A 324 -9.03 15.39 18.24
CA ALA A 324 -10.40 14.93 18.48
C ALA A 324 -11.45 15.79 17.76
N ASN A 325 -11.19 17.10 17.61
CA ASN A 325 -12.13 18.07 17.05
C ASN A 325 -12.31 17.99 15.52
N ILE A 326 -11.52 17.17 14.83
CA ILE A 326 -11.73 16.94 13.39
C ILE A 326 -12.99 16.12 13.13
N TRP A 327 -13.43 15.31 14.11
CA TRP A 327 -14.59 14.45 14.01
C TRP A 327 -15.84 15.22 14.41
N GLU A 328 -16.89 15.11 13.58
CA GLU A 328 -18.19 15.66 13.93
C GLU A 328 -18.85 14.77 15.01
N ALA A 329 -19.65 15.36 15.89
CA ALA A 329 -20.23 14.65 17.04
C ALA A 329 -21.07 13.40 16.65
N SER A 330 -21.69 13.41 15.47
CA SER A 330 -22.48 12.29 14.93
C SER A 330 -21.67 11.32 14.06
N ASP A 331 -20.37 11.56 13.86
CA ASP A 331 -19.53 10.74 12.99
C ASP A 331 -19.20 9.39 13.63
N LYS A 332 -19.81 8.33 13.09
CA LYS A 332 -19.65 6.96 13.59
C LYS A 332 -18.22 6.43 13.45
N ARG A 333 -17.44 6.95 12.51
CA ARG A 333 -16.06 6.53 12.28
C ARG A 333 -15.15 6.86 13.47
N ALA A 334 -15.46 7.91 14.23
CA ALA A 334 -14.63 8.36 15.34
C ALA A 334 -14.49 7.25 16.40
N ALA A 335 -15.60 6.74 16.93
CA ALA A 335 -15.63 5.71 17.96
C ALA A 335 -15.21 4.31 17.46
N ILE A 336 -15.28 4.08 16.14
CA ILE A 336 -14.76 2.88 15.49
C ILE A 336 -13.24 2.96 15.34
N SER A 337 -12.70 4.15 15.07
CA SER A 337 -11.27 4.35 14.83
C SER A 337 -10.48 4.45 16.14
N VAL A 338 -11.01 5.11 17.15
CA VAL A 338 -10.33 5.41 18.42
C VAL A 338 -11.26 5.16 19.60
N ASP A 339 -10.74 4.55 20.67
CA ASP A 339 -11.33 4.67 21.99
C ASP A 339 -10.88 6.00 22.61
N PHE A 340 -11.74 7.00 22.68
CA PHE A 340 -11.34 8.33 23.18
C PHE A 340 -11.00 8.36 24.68
N SER A 341 -11.39 7.35 25.45
CA SER A 341 -11.07 7.28 26.88
C SER A 341 -9.64 6.82 27.12
N SER A 342 -9.20 5.75 26.44
CA SER A 342 -7.84 5.22 26.51
C SER A 342 -6.91 5.80 25.44
N ARG A 343 -7.48 6.47 24.44
CA ARG A 343 -6.85 6.99 23.20
C ARG A 343 -6.25 5.90 22.32
N GLN A 344 -6.62 4.63 22.55
CA GLN A 344 -6.13 3.51 21.75
C GLN A 344 -6.78 3.53 20.37
N VAL A 345 -5.98 3.28 19.34
CA VAL A 345 -6.50 3.07 17.99
C VAL A 345 -7.10 1.67 17.94
N ARG A 346 -8.33 1.57 17.44
CA ARG A 346 -9.12 0.33 17.47
C ARG A 346 -9.15 -0.39 16.13
N LYS A 347 -8.82 0.30 15.03
CA LYS A 347 -8.98 -0.21 13.65
C LYS A 347 -8.33 -1.59 13.44
N PHE A 348 -7.14 -1.82 13.99
CA PHE A 348 -6.40 -3.09 13.91
C PHE A 348 -6.84 -4.16 14.94
N ALA A 349 -7.74 -3.83 15.87
CA ALA A 349 -8.26 -4.74 16.90
C ALA A 349 -9.75 -5.10 16.67
N MET A 350 -10.32 -4.72 15.52
CA MET A 350 -11.75 -4.92 15.23
C MET A 350 -12.13 -6.40 15.15
N GLN A 351 -12.95 -6.86 16.10
CA GLN A 351 -13.33 -8.27 16.28
C GLN A 351 -12.14 -9.22 16.44
N LYS A 352 -11.02 -8.71 16.94
CA LYS A 352 -9.83 -9.50 17.24
C LYS A 352 -9.71 -9.71 18.75
N GLN A 353 -9.27 -10.88 19.16
CA GLN A 353 -8.79 -11.10 20.51
C GLN A 353 -7.41 -10.45 20.69
N ALA A 354 -7.00 -10.26 21.94
CA ALA A 354 -5.62 -9.86 22.21
C ALA A 354 -4.65 -10.87 21.57
N LEU A 355 -3.63 -10.37 20.88
CA LEU A 355 -2.59 -11.15 20.21
C LEU A 355 -3.07 -11.99 19.00
N ASP A 356 -4.24 -11.67 18.43
CA ASP A 356 -4.62 -12.21 17.12
C ASP A 356 -3.73 -11.63 16.02
N ASP A 357 -3.46 -10.32 16.05
CA ASP A 357 -2.45 -9.62 15.26
C ASP A 357 -2.55 -9.91 13.74
N ASP A 358 -3.77 -10.16 13.25
CA ASP A 358 -4.05 -10.59 11.87
C ASP A 358 -5.12 -9.70 11.20
N ALA A 359 -5.07 -8.41 11.48
CA ALA A 359 -5.92 -7.44 10.80
C ALA A 359 -5.42 -7.21 9.35
N PRO A 360 -6.31 -7.09 8.36
CA PRO A 360 -5.88 -6.78 7.00
C PRO A 360 -5.30 -5.35 6.92
N ILE A 361 -4.29 -5.16 6.09
CA ILE A 361 -3.74 -3.84 5.76
C ILE A 361 -4.21 -3.48 4.35
N ILE A 362 -5.02 -2.43 4.22
CA ILE A 362 -5.62 -2.03 2.95
C ILE A 362 -4.86 -0.82 2.38
N PHE A 363 -4.30 -0.97 1.19
CA PHE A 363 -3.56 0.09 0.51
C PHE A 363 -4.43 0.94 -0.41
N TYR A 364 -5.39 0.34 -1.10
CA TYR A 364 -6.37 1.08 -1.90
C TYR A 364 -7.77 0.57 -1.60
N ARG A 365 -8.72 1.49 -1.43
CA ARG A 365 -10.13 1.19 -1.26
C ARG A 365 -11.03 2.28 -1.84
N ALA A 366 -12.30 1.97 -2.03
CA ALA A 366 -13.27 2.84 -2.71
C ALA A 366 -13.24 4.28 -2.20
N ALA A 367 -13.28 4.51 -0.88
CA ALA A 367 -13.31 5.89 -0.37
C ALA A 367 -12.03 6.68 -0.64
N ASP A 368 -10.85 6.04 -0.65
CA ASP A 368 -9.60 6.69 -1.04
C ASP A 368 -9.72 7.19 -2.50
N ILE A 369 -10.18 6.31 -3.39
CA ILE A 369 -10.38 6.59 -4.81
C ILE A 369 -11.41 7.69 -5.05
N HIS A 370 -12.54 7.65 -4.34
CA HIS A 370 -13.59 8.66 -4.47
C HIS A 370 -13.10 10.04 -4.00
N LEU A 371 -12.29 10.10 -2.94
CA LEU A 371 -11.72 11.35 -2.45
C LEU A 371 -10.65 11.91 -3.39
N LEU A 372 -9.79 11.07 -3.97
CA LEU A 372 -8.85 11.50 -5.03
C LEU A 372 -9.60 12.00 -6.28
N TYR A 373 -10.70 11.32 -6.64
CA TYR A 373 -11.56 11.74 -7.74
C TYR A 373 -12.21 13.10 -7.49
N ALA A 374 -12.75 13.32 -6.29
CA ALA A 374 -13.30 14.62 -5.87
C ALA A 374 -12.22 15.72 -5.90
N GLU A 375 -11.00 15.40 -5.50
CA GLU A 375 -9.89 16.35 -5.52
C GLU A 375 -9.50 16.75 -6.95
N ALA A 376 -9.43 15.79 -7.87
CA ALA A 376 -9.18 16.06 -9.28
C ALA A 376 -10.30 16.90 -9.91
N LEU A 377 -11.57 16.59 -9.61
CA LEU A 377 -12.72 17.40 -10.04
C LEU A 377 -12.60 18.85 -9.56
N ASN A 378 -12.31 19.05 -8.28
CA ASN A 378 -12.16 20.39 -7.70
C ASN A 378 -10.99 21.16 -8.34
N SER A 379 -9.88 20.48 -8.61
CA SER A 379 -8.70 21.07 -9.27
C SER A 379 -8.97 21.49 -10.72
N LEU A 380 -9.95 20.86 -11.37
CA LEU A 380 -10.45 21.21 -12.70
C LEU A 380 -11.58 22.26 -12.68
N GLY A 381 -11.88 22.84 -11.50
CA GLY A 381 -12.97 23.80 -11.33
C GLY A 381 -14.38 23.19 -11.34
N ARG A 382 -14.49 21.85 -11.31
CA ARG A 382 -15.77 21.10 -11.23
C ARG A 382 -16.16 20.89 -9.77
N THR A 383 -16.19 21.98 -9.00
CA THR A 383 -16.27 21.96 -7.54
C THR A 383 -17.63 21.48 -7.01
N ASP A 384 -18.71 21.75 -7.74
CA ASP A 384 -20.05 21.22 -7.49
C ASP A 384 -20.05 19.68 -7.54
N LYS A 385 -19.46 19.10 -8.60
CA LYS A 385 -19.32 17.66 -8.76
C LYS A 385 -18.44 17.05 -7.66
N ALA A 386 -17.37 17.74 -7.27
CA ALA A 386 -16.52 17.30 -6.16
C ALA A 386 -17.29 17.22 -4.83
N LEU A 387 -18.10 18.25 -4.53
CA LEU A 387 -18.92 18.30 -3.33
C LEU A 387 -20.01 17.22 -3.33
N ASP A 388 -20.58 16.93 -4.51
CA ASP A 388 -21.54 15.84 -4.71
C ASP A 388 -20.95 14.46 -4.36
N ILE A 389 -19.69 14.19 -4.71
CA ILE A 389 -18.99 12.95 -4.33
C ILE A 389 -18.81 12.85 -2.80
N ILE A 390 -18.48 13.96 -2.14
CA ILE A 390 -18.26 14.00 -0.69
C ILE A 390 -19.58 13.80 0.06
N ASN A 391 -20.63 14.54 -0.33
CA ASN A 391 -21.90 14.61 0.39
C ASN A 391 -22.78 13.38 0.17
N LYS A 392 -23.14 13.10 -1.08
CA LYS A 392 -24.22 12.15 -1.43
C LYS A 392 -23.79 11.08 -2.43
N GLY A 393 -22.54 11.11 -2.90
CA GLY A 393 -22.00 10.12 -3.84
C GLY A 393 -22.74 10.11 -5.18
N ASN A 394 -23.25 11.28 -5.57
CA ASN A 394 -24.00 11.43 -6.80
C ASN A 394 -23.20 10.88 -7.99
N ALA A 395 -23.93 10.38 -8.98
CA ALA A 395 -23.44 9.56 -10.07
C ALA A 395 -22.12 10.07 -10.71
N TYR A 396 -21.11 9.20 -10.72
CA TYR A 396 -19.79 9.52 -11.28
C TYR A 396 -19.90 9.70 -12.79
N VAL A 397 -19.27 10.74 -13.32
CA VAL A 397 -19.16 10.97 -14.76
C VAL A 397 -17.85 10.38 -15.26
N GLU A 398 -17.87 9.24 -15.95
CA GLU A 398 -16.72 8.86 -16.76
C GLU A 398 -16.63 9.81 -17.95
N TYR A 399 -15.52 10.53 -18.05
CA TYR A 399 -15.20 11.36 -19.20
C TYR A 399 -14.54 10.48 -20.25
N THR A 400 -15.36 9.95 -21.16
CA THR A 400 -14.84 9.19 -22.31
C THR A 400 -14.53 10.15 -23.47
N PRO A 401 -13.65 9.78 -24.42
CA PRO A 401 -13.49 10.55 -25.67
C PRO A 401 -14.80 10.78 -26.44
N THR A 402 -15.83 9.97 -26.17
CA THR A 402 -17.16 10.02 -26.80
C THR A 402 -18.21 10.80 -26.00
N GLY A 403 -17.88 11.35 -24.83
CA GLY A 403 -18.79 12.14 -23.98
C GLY A 403 -18.83 11.71 -22.51
N GLU A 404 -19.74 12.31 -21.74
CA GLU A 404 -19.98 12.04 -20.33
C GLU A 404 -20.85 10.79 -20.14
N LYS A 405 -20.35 9.75 -19.45
CA LYS A 405 -21.17 8.63 -18.98
C LYS A 405 -21.42 8.73 -17.48
N ILE A 406 -22.68 8.87 -17.10
CA ILE A 406 -23.10 8.97 -15.71
C ILE A 406 -23.37 7.56 -15.15
N TYR A 407 -22.56 7.10 -14.21
CA TYR A 407 -22.77 5.84 -13.49
C TYR A 407 -23.48 6.10 -12.16
N ASN A 408 -24.80 5.95 -12.18
CA ASN A 408 -25.64 6.04 -10.99
C ASN A 408 -26.14 4.65 -10.57
N ALA A 409 -25.49 4.03 -9.60
CA ALA A 409 -26.19 3.10 -8.72
C ALA A 409 -25.38 2.93 -7.43
N GLN A 410 -25.94 3.41 -6.31
CA GLN A 410 -25.65 2.99 -4.93
C GLN A 410 -24.50 3.65 -4.16
N SER A 411 -23.84 4.70 -4.67
CA SER A 411 -22.93 5.49 -3.83
C SER A 411 -23.72 6.51 -3.02
N LEU A 412 -23.33 6.69 -1.75
CA LEU A 412 -23.90 7.64 -0.79
C LEU A 412 -22.92 8.76 -0.44
N GLY A 413 -21.72 8.74 -1.00
CA GLY A 413 -20.65 9.68 -0.65
C GLY A 413 -20.08 9.38 0.73
N VAL A 414 -18.91 9.94 1.01
CA VAL A 414 -18.17 9.62 2.24
C VAL A 414 -18.91 10.12 3.48
N ARG A 415 -19.55 11.30 3.38
CA ARG A 415 -20.39 11.86 4.45
C ARG A 415 -21.74 11.16 4.53
N GLY A 416 -22.43 11.00 3.40
CA GLY A 416 -23.77 10.43 3.37
C GLY A 416 -23.80 8.98 3.85
N ARG A 417 -22.76 8.16 3.58
CA ARG A 417 -22.70 6.80 4.17
C ARG A 417 -22.59 6.79 5.69
N GLN A 418 -22.14 7.89 6.31
CA GLN A 418 -22.08 8.05 7.76
C GLN A 418 -23.30 8.77 8.33
N ASN A 419 -24.31 9.04 7.50
CA ASN A 419 -25.48 9.87 7.83
C ASN A 419 -25.10 11.26 8.37
N LEU A 420 -23.96 11.81 7.93
CA LEU A 420 -23.58 13.17 8.27
C LEU A 420 -24.37 14.16 7.41
N PRO A 421 -24.72 15.35 7.95
CA PRO A 421 -25.35 16.40 7.18
C PRO A 421 -24.50 16.80 5.95
N GLU A 422 -25.17 17.08 4.84
CA GLU A 422 -24.51 17.64 3.66
C GLU A 422 -23.88 19.00 3.99
N ILE A 423 -22.69 19.25 3.47
CA ILE A 423 -22.04 20.56 3.58
C ILE A 423 -22.50 21.39 2.38
N ALA A 424 -23.16 22.52 2.66
CA ALA A 424 -23.42 23.57 1.69
C ALA A 424 -22.40 24.70 1.88
N ILE A 425 -21.73 25.12 0.82
CA ILE A 425 -20.74 26.18 0.87
C ILE A 425 -21.39 27.49 0.48
N VAL A 426 -21.37 28.45 1.39
CA VAL A 426 -21.83 29.83 1.16
C VAL A 426 -20.59 30.72 1.21
N ALA A 427 -19.92 30.87 0.07
CA ALA A 427 -18.72 31.66 -0.12
C ALA A 427 -18.70 32.26 -1.53
N SER A 428 -17.77 33.17 -1.82
CA SER A 428 -17.61 33.67 -3.19
C SER A 428 -17.08 32.57 -4.12
N GLU A 429 -17.39 32.65 -5.42
CA GLU A 429 -16.93 31.67 -6.41
C GLU A 429 -15.42 31.47 -6.41
N ALA A 430 -14.65 32.52 -6.09
CA ALA A 430 -13.20 32.47 -6.01
C ALA A 430 -12.67 31.68 -4.78
N GLU A 431 -13.44 31.62 -3.70
CA GLU A 431 -13.04 30.94 -2.45
C GLU A 431 -13.48 29.47 -2.41
N ILE A 432 -14.55 29.14 -3.13
CA ILE A 432 -15.16 27.81 -3.16
C ILE A 432 -14.13 26.68 -3.42
N PRO A 433 -13.21 26.78 -4.41
CA PRO A 433 -12.26 25.71 -4.67
C PRO A 433 -11.31 25.41 -3.50
N GLU A 434 -10.80 26.42 -2.79
CA GLU A 434 -9.91 26.18 -1.65
C GLU A 434 -10.68 25.63 -0.45
N ILE A 435 -11.93 26.09 -0.23
CA ILE A 435 -12.80 25.55 0.82
C ILE A 435 -13.07 24.06 0.55
N VAL A 436 -13.42 23.69 -0.69
CA VAL A 436 -13.64 22.28 -1.03
C VAL A 436 -12.36 21.46 -0.93
N ALA A 437 -11.21 22.01 -1.33
CA ALA A 437 -9.93 21.32 -1.16
C ALA A 437 -9.68 20.99 0.33
N GLU A 438 -9.90 21.96 1.22
CA GLU A 438 -9.74 21.75 2.66
C GLU A 438 -10.77 20.76 3.24
N LEU A 439 -12.01 20.78 2.76
CA LEU A 439 -13.01 19.77 3.13
C LEU A 439 -12.59 18.36 2.71
N ILE A 440 -12.06 18.19 1.50
CA ILE A 440 -11.54 16.90 1.03
C ILE A 440 -10.38 16.43 1.91
N ARG A 441 -9.46 17.33 2.28
CA ARG A 441 -8.34 17.00 3.19
C ARG A 441 -8.83 16.48 4.53
N LYS A 442 -9.76 17.20 5.17
CA LYS A 442 -10.38 16.78 6.44
C LYS A 442 -11.14 15.47 6.31
N GLU A 443 -11.84 15.27 5.19
CA GLU A 443 -12.56 14.04 4.94
C GLU A 443 -11.60 12.85 4.75
N ARG A 444 -10.47 13.03 4.04
CA ARG A 444 -9.40 12.02 3.95
C ARG A 444 -8.80 11.70 5.32
N MET A 445 -8.55 12.70 6.17
CA MET A 445 -8.05 12.50 7.53
C MET A 445 -8.98 11.65 8.39
N ARG A 446 -10.30 11.91 8.33
CA ARG A 446 -11.31 11.12 9.03
C ARG A 446 -11.46 9.73 8.44
N GLU A 447 -11.59 9.67 7.12
CA GLU A 447 -11.91 8.45 6.43
C GLU A 447 -10.75 7.45 6.48
N LEU A 448 -9.53 7.90 6.20
CA LEU A 448 -8.34 7.07 6.06
C LEU A 448 -7.47 7.06 7.33
N ALA A 449 -8.04 7.46 8.48
CA ALA A 449 -7.36 7.52 9.76
C ALA A 449 -6.61 6.21 10.07
N PHE A 450 -5.31 6.28 10.37
CA PHE A 450 -4.47 5.14 10.76
C PHE A 450 -4.21 4.10 9.65
N GLU A 451 -4.47 4.43 8.38
CA GLU A 451 -4.23 3.51 7.24
C GLU A 451 -2.89 3.75 6.52
N GLY A 452 -2.00 4.58 7.06
CA GLY A 452 -0.70 4.89 6.45
C GLY A 452 -0.80 5.94 5.33
N LYS A 453 -1.82 6.79 5.36
CA LYS A 453 -2.11 7.76 4.28
C LYS A 453 -1.75 9.19 4.63
N TYR A 454 -1.85 9.55 5.92
CA TYR A 454 -1.86 10.95 6.31
C TYR A 454 -0.54 11.68 6.03
N TRP A 455 0.61 11.08 6.33
CA TRP A 455 1.90 11.70 6.01
C TRP A 455 2.11 11.88 4.50
N GLN A 456 1.68 10.92 3.69
CA GLN A 456 1.81 10.98 2.23
C GLN A 456 0.94 12.10 1.63
N ASP A 457 -0.29 12.23 2.15
CA ASP A 457 -1.17 13.32 1.80
C ASP A 457 -0.52 14.68 2.13
N LYS A 458 0.07 14.83 3.32
CA LYS A 458 0.79 16.07 3.70
C LYS A 458 1.94 16.41 2.74
N ILE A 459 2.76 15.42 2.37
CA ILE A 459 3.83 15.64 1.37
C ILE A 459 3.24 16.07 0.03
N ARG A 460 2.20 15.38 -0.45
CA ARG A 460 1.58 15.70 -1.74
C ARG A 460 0.97 17.10 -1.75
N TYR A 461 0.32 17.52 -0.68
CA TYR A 461 -0.22 18.88 -0.56
C TYR A 461 0.88 19.94 -0.46
N ALA A 462 1.99 19.65 0.24
CA ALA A 462 3.13 20.54 0.29
C ALA A 462 3.76 20.73 -1.11
N LEU A 463 3.93 19.63 -1.87
CA LEU A 463 4.34 19.67 -3.28
C LEU A 463 3.40 20.53 -4.12
N LEU A 464 2.09 20.29 -4.01
CA LEU A 464 1.06 21.00 -4.77
C LEU A 464 1.12 22.52 -4.56
N LYS A 465 1.35 22.97 -3.32
CA LYS A 465 1.43 24.41 -2.99
C LYS A 465 2.82 25.01 -3.26
N GLY A 466 3.78 24.22 -3.75
CA GLY A 466 5.18 24.65 -3.89
C GLY A 466 5.79 25.10 -2.56
N GLY A 467 5.22 24.64 -1.44
CA GLY A 467 5.44 25.19 -0.10
C GLY A 467 6.01 24.16 0.85
N ASN A 468 6.01 24.51 2.13
CA ASN A 468 6.59 23.70 3.20
C ASN A 468 5.58 22.65 3.71
N SER A 469 6.08 21.49 4.15
CA SER A 469 5.27 20.54 4.92
C SER A 469 5.23 20.99 6.38
N PHE A 470 4.27 20.52 7.17
CA PHE A 470 4.16 20.85 8.59
C PHE A 470 4.23 19.59 9.45
N LYS A 471 4.66 19.68 10.70
CA LYS A 471 4.58 18.59 11.69
C LYS A 471 4.43 19.19 13.09
N ASN A 472 3.44 18.74 13.85
CA ASN A 472 3.07 19.30 15.17
C ASN A 472 2.90 20.83 15.15
N GLY A 473 2.39 21.40 14.06
CA GLY A 473 2.28 22.85 13.89
C GLY A 473 3.59 23.58 13.55
N GLU A 474 4.74 22.89 13.49
CA GLU A 474 6.01 23.45 13.04
C GLU A 474 6.21 23.29 11.54
N GLU A 475 6.76 24.32 10.90
CA GLU A 475 7.03 24.35 9.46
C GLU A 475 8.32 23.57 9.12
N ILE A 476 8.21 22.61 8.21
CA ILE A 476 9.32 21.83 7.65
C ILE A 476 9.70 22.41 6.28
N VAL A 477 10.65 23.34 6.34
CA VAL A 477 11.05 24.19 5.20
C VAL A 477 11.93 23.48 4.17
N SER A 478 12.71 22.46 4.57
CA SER A 478 13.55 21.68 3.64
C SER A 478 12.87 20.38 3.23
N LYS A 479 12.84 20.11 1.91
CA LYS A 479 12.44 18.82 1.33
C LYS A 479 13.25 17.65 1.89
N ASP A 480 14.49 17.86 2.32
CA ASP A 480 15.36 16.82 2.90
C ASP A 480 14.80 16.28 4.21
N LYS A 481 13.98 17.07 4.91
CA LYS A 481 13.28 16.65 6.13
C LYS A 481 11.91 16.03 5.84
N TRP A 482 11.44 16.04 4.59
CA TRP A 482 10.19 15.35 4.21
C TRP A 482 10.41 13.85 4.04
N PHE A 483 11.66 13.45 3.78
CA PHE A 483 12.04 12.08 3.47
C PHE A 483 12.88 11.46 4.58
N LEU A 484 12.84 10.13 4.65
CA LEU A 484 13.67 9.33 5.53
C LEU A 484 15.07 9.16 4.93
N PRO A 485 16.10 8.95 5.77
CA PRO A 485 17.43 8.64 5.29
C PRO A 485 17.47 7.24 4.65
N GLN A 486 18.29 7.08 3.61
CA GLN A 486 18.51 5.80 2.90
C GLN A 486 19.79 5.10 3.33
#